data_AF-A0A812VGS3-F1
#
_entry.id   AF-A0A812VGS3-F1
#
_cell.length_a   1.000
_cell.length_b   1.000
_cell.length_c   1.000
_cell.angle_alpha   90.00
_cell.angle_beta   90.00
_cell.angle_gamma   90.00
#
_symmetry.space_group_name_H-M   'P 1'
#
loop_
_entity.id
_entity.type
_entity.pdbx_description
1 polymer ?
#
loop_
_entity_poly.entity_id
_entity_poly.type
_entity_poly.pdbx_seq_one_letter_code
_entity_poly.pdbx_strand_id
1 'polypeptide(L)'
;MISTETSKCGLTGQMPASTKPHLFVFGGHSGKGMVMATEIAVSDRTCAITTISKRGKPTAPGPASAFAQAMAASSVHYMAACDEKDVKAVECLMDWMPPSRQPMPEARFNVNEVMEAVKKEIEGMNELQLERALQTVVGLKNASQKNQRQIKARLEHKDNCSPEERTRLQDMKLDLEEKEAAFLELIADLQQKKGAEQKASGWLLGHDTHLNRRLCI
;
A
#
# COMPACT_ATOMS: atom_id res chain seq x y z
N MET A 1 -14.22 33.45 -29.41
CA MET A 1 -15.03 32.66 -28.46
C MET A 1 -14.23 31.40 -28.15
N ILE A 2 -13.63 31.33 -26.97
CA ILE A 2 -12.74 30.25 -26.55
C ILE A 2 -13.63 29.19 -25.90
N SER A 3 -13.77 28.03 -26.55
CA SER A 3 -14.55 26.92 -26.01
C SER A 3 -13.77 26.24 -24.90
N THR A 4 -14.32 26.31 -23.70
CA THR A 4 -13.88 25.61 -22.50
C THR A 4 -14.45 24.19 -22.50
N GLU A 5 -13.63 23.19 -22.79
CA GLU A 5 -13.96 21.78 -22.53
C GLU A 5 -12.95 21.17 -21.55
N THR A 6 -13.37 21.20 -20.27
CA THR A 6 -13.23 20.16 -19.25
C THR A 6 -12.15 19.09 -19.47
N SER A 7 -10.89 19.50 -19.35
CA SER A 7 -9.82 18.56 -18.99
C SER A 7 -10.05 18.09 -17.56
N LYS A 8 -10.56 16.87 -17.37
CA LYS A 8 -10.53 16.20 -16.05
C LYS A 8 -9.07 15.96 -15.69
N CYS A 9 -8.50 16.91 -14.96
CA CYS A 9 -7.18 16.86 -14.37
C CYS A 9 -7.25 15.92 -13.16
N GLY A 10 -6.97 14.64 -13.37
CA GLY A 10 -6.62 13.70 -12.30
C GLY A 10 -5.12 13.79 -11.99
N LEU A 11 -4.64 14.97 -11.58
CA LEU A 11 -3.32 15.15 -10.98
C LEU A 11 -3.53 15.45 -9.50
N THR A 12 -3.79 14.41 -8.71
CA THR A 12 -3.37 14.47 -7.31
C THR A 12 -1.85 14.34 -7.36
N GLY A 13 -1.11 15.37 -6.91
CA GLY A 13 0.37 15.43 -6.93
C GLY A 13 1.07 14.43 -6.01
N GLN A 14 0.52 13.23 -5.86
CA GLN A 14 1.09 12.11 -5.14
C GLN A 14 1.04 10.89 -6.06
N MET A 15 2.14 10.13 -6.11
CA MET A 15 2.17 8.82 -6.76
C MET A 15 0.97 8.00 -6.26
N PRO A 16 0.19 7.37 -7.15
CA PRO A 16 -0.87 6.47 -6.72
C PRO A 16 -0.24 5.34 -5.89
N ALA A 17 -0.59 5.27 -4.61
CA ALA A 17 -0.27 4.15 -3.75
C ALA A 17 -1.13 2.95 -4.16
N SER A 18 -0.77 2.28 -5.25
CA SER A 18 -1.46 1.06 -5.66
C SER A 18 -0.96 -0.09 -4.80
N THR A 19 -1.81 -0.58 -3.89
CA THR A 19 -1.65 -1.89 -3.23
C THR A 19 -2.00 -3.05 -4.17
N LYS A 20 -2.51 -2.77 -5.38
CA LYS A 20 -2.82 -3.78 -6.38
C LYS A 20 -1.55 -4.16 -7.17
N PRO A 21 -1.34 -5.45 -7.47
CA PRO A 21 -0.16 -5.94 -8.17
C PRO A 21 -0.06 -5.48 -9.63
N HIS A 22 -1.15 -4.98 -10.18
CA HIS A 22 -1.27 -4.60 -11.59
C HIS A 22 -1.89 -3.21 -11.73
N LEU A 23 -1.21 -2.33 -12.45
CA LEU A 23 -1.64 -0.95 -12.68
C LEU A 23 -2.12 -0.75 -14.12
N PHE A 24 -3.28 -0.10 -14.28
CA PHE A 24 -3.82 0.32 -15.57
C PHE A 24 -3.63 1.82 -15.77
N VAL A 25 -2.99 2.21 -16.87
CA VAL A 25 -2.71 3.62 -17.22
C VAL A 25 -3.47 3.99 -18.49
N PHE A 26 -4.64 4.62 -18.30
CA PHE A 26 -5.42 5.19 -19.41
C PHE A 26 -4.70 6.39 -20.03
N GLY A 27 -4.69 6.44 -21.37
CA GLY A 27 -3.88 7.43 -22.09
C GLY A 27 -2.37 7.17 -21.95
N GLY A 28 -1.97 5.95 -21.59
CA GLY A 28 -0.59 5.57 -21.31
C GLY A 28 0.36 5.78 -22.48
N HIS A 29 -0.12 5.79 -23.73
CA HIS A 29 0.72 6.05 -24.91
C HIS A 29 0.91 7.54 -25.23
N SER A 30 0.35 8.45 -24.42
CA SER A 30 0.67 9.89 -24.50
C SER A 30 2.02 10.18 -23.83
N GLY A 31 2.71 11.25 -24.23
CA GLY A 31 4.01 11.59 -23.61
C GLY A 31 3.96 11.67 -22.07
N LYS A 32 2.86 12.19 -21.51
CA LYS A 32 2.64 12.24 -20.06
C LYS A 32 2.37 10.86 -19.45
N GLY A 33 1.52 10.05 -20.06
CA GLY A 33 1.21 8.70 -19.60
C GLY A 33 2.44 7.79 -19.60
N MET A 34 3.33 8.01 -20.56
CA MET A 34 4.62 7.33 -20.66
C MET A 34 5.52 7.74 -19.48
N VAL A 35 5.76 9.03 -19.25
CA VAL A 35 6.59 9.46 -18.10
C VAL A 35 6.07 8.89 -16.78
N MET A 36 4.76 8.89 -16.57
CA MET A 36 4.12 8.30 -15.37
C MET A 36 4.35 6.79 -15.28
N ALA A 37 4.22 6.05 -16.38
CA ALA A 37 4.48 4.61 -16.40
C ALA A 37 5.94 4.30 -16.05
N THR A 38 6.91 5.09 -16.54
CA THR A 38 8.33 4.90 -16.20
C THR A 38 8.63 5.20 -14.75
N GLU A 39 8.13 6.31 -14.22
CA GLU A 39 8.35 6.66 -12.81
C GLU A 39 7.84 5.55 -11.88
N ILE A 40 6.69 4.97 -12.22
CA ILE A 40 6.12 3.86 -11.46
C ILE A 40 6.93 2.57 -11.63
N ALA A 41 7.39 2.26 -12.85
CA ALA A 41 8.25 1.10 -13.08
C ALA A 41 9.58 1.19 -12.34
N VAL A 42 10.16 2.39 -12.23
CA VAL A 42 11.41 2.62 -11.49
C VAL A 42 11.20 2.53 -9.97
N SER A 43 9.98 2.78 -9.50
CA SER A 43 9.68 2.78 -8.06
C SER A 43 9.52 1.38 -7.44
N ASP A 44 9.53 0.31 -8.22
CA ASP A 44 9.30 -1.09 -7.81
C ASP A 44 8.00 -1.34 -7.02
N ARG A 45 7.01 -0.45 -7.16
CA ARG A 45 5.75 -0.53 -6.40
C ARG A 45 4.68 -1.42 -7.04
N THR A 46 4.92 -1.95 -8.23
CA THR A 46 3.91 -2.71 -9.01
C THR A 46 4.53 -3.90 -9.73
N CYS A 47 3.83 -5.04 -9.77
CA CYS A 47 4.32 -6.26 -10.44
C CYS A 47 4.12 -6.24 -11.96
N ALA A 48 3.09 -5.53 -12.44
CA ALA A 48 2.82 -5.34 -13.86
C ALA A 48 2.18 -3.98 -14.15
N ILE A 49 2.41 -3.45 -15.34
CA ILE A 49 1.82 -2.20 -15.83
C ILE A 49 1.14 -2.47 -17.17
N THR A 50 -0.10 -2.03 -17.35
CA THR A 50 -0.80 -2.00 -18.65
C THR A 50 -1.04 -0.57 -19.09
N THR A 51 -0.42 -0.14 -20.19
CA THR A 51 -0.75 1.13 -20.82
C THR A 51 -1.88 0.96 -21.82
N ILE A 52 -2.86 1.85 -21.74
CA ILE A 52 -4.10 1.75 -22.49
C ILE A 52 -4.23 2.94 -23.42
N SER A 53 -4.59 2.67 -24.68
CA SER A 53 -5.04 3.71 -25.59
C SER A 53 -6.04 3.14 -26.58
N LYS A 54 -6.83 4.03 -27.20
CA LYS A 54 -7.74 3.65 -28.29
C LYS A 54 -7.04 2.94 -29.46
N ARG A 55 -5.80 3.32 -29.78
CA ARG A 55 -5.04 2.77 -30.91
C ARG A 55 -4.27 1.49 -30.57
N GLY A 56 -4.19 1.12 -29.29
CA GLY A 56 -3.37 0.00 -28.85
C GLY A 56 -1.87 0.22 -29.09
N LYS A 57 -1.17 -0.87 -29.42
CA LYS A 57 0.29 -0.90 -29.60
C LYS A 57 0.73 0.07 -30.71
N PRO A 58 1.72 0.95 -30.46
CA PRO A 58 2.24 1.84 -31.49
C PRO A 58 2.90 1.03 -32.61
N THR A 59 2.45 1.25 -33.85
CA THR A 59 2.95 0.58 -35.06
C THR A 59 4.11 1.33 -35.73
N ALA A 60 4.24 2.64 -35.48
CA ALA A 60 5.30 3.46 -36.03
C ALA A 60 6.54 3.48 -35.12
N PRO A 61 7.77 3.40 -35.68
CA PRO A 61 8.99 3.63 -34.94
C PRO A 61 9.01 5.09 -34.47
N GLY A 62 8.82 5.28 -33.18
CA GLY A 62 8.72 6.59 -32.56
C GLY A 62 8.92 6.53 -31.05
N PRO A 63 8.77 7.67 -30.36
CA PRO A 63 9.01 7.77 -28.91
C PRO A 63 8.22 6.73 -28.11
N ALA A 64 6.99 6.45 -28.54
CA ALA A 64 6.15 5.44 -27.89
C ALA A 64 6.69 4.00 -28.01
N SER A 65 7.34 3.67 -29.13
CA SER A 65 7.95 2.36 -29.36
C SER A 65 9.28 2.20 -28.61
N ALA A 66 10.11 3.26 -28.57
CA ALA A 66 11.36 3.25 -27.82
C ALA A 66 11.11 3.13 -26.32
N PHE A 67 10.07 3.81 -25.85
CA PHE A 67 9.63 3.73 -24.47
C PHE A 67 9.09 2.34 -24.10
N ALA A 68 8.31 1.70 -24.98
CA ALA A 68 7.84 0.34 -24.76
C ALA A 68 9.00 -0.64 -24.51
N GLN A 69 10.10 -0.46 -25.27
CA GLN A 69 11.31 -1.25 -25.13
C GLN A 69 12.05 -0.95 -23.83
N ALA A 70 12.15 0.32 -23.45
CA ALA A 70 12.77 0.72 -22.17
C ALA A 70 11.99 0.18 -20.96
N MET A 71 10.66 0.22 -21.00
CA MET A 71 9.79 -0.32 -19.94
C MET A 71 9.86 -1.84 -19.82
N ALA A 72 9.95 -2.53 -20.95
CA ALA A 72 10.10 -3.99 -20.97
C ALA A 72 11.41 -4.46 -20.31
N ALA A 73 12.42 -3.59 -20.20
CA ALA A 73 13.67 -3.89 -19.50
C ALA A 73 13.55 -3.73 -17.97
N SER A 74 12.65 -2.88 -17.47
CA SER A 74 12.49 -2.60 -16.04
C SER A 74 11.32 -3.33 -15.39
N SER A 75 10.24 -3.60 -16.13
CA SER A 75 9.00 -4.14 -15.56
C SER A 75 8.21 -4.95 -16.59
N VAL A 76 7.27 -5.77 -16.10
CA VAL A 76 6.34 -6.47 -17.00
C VAL A 76 5.32 -5.47 -17.55
N HIS A 77 5.49 -5.10 -18.81
CA HIS A 77 4.65 -4.10 -19.49
C HIS A 77 3.74 -4.73 -20.53
N TYR A 78 2.44 -4.47 -20.40
CA TYR A 78 1.41 -4.83 -21.36
C TYR A 78 0.84 -3.59 -22.04
N MET A 79 0.34 -3.77 -23.26
CA MET A 79 -0.30 -2.71 -24.02
C MET A 79 -1.68 -3.17 -24.46
N ALA A 80 -2.71 -2.39 -24.11
CA ALA A 80 -4.08 -2.69 -24.46
C ALA A 80 -4.65 -1.65 -25.43
N ALA A 81 -5.42 -2.13 -26.40
CA ALA A 81 -6.31 -1.32 -27.20
C ALA A 81 -7.67 -1.27 -26.51
N CYS A 82 -8.03 -0.12 -25.92
CA CYS A 82 -9.34 0.07 -25.31
C CYS A 82 -9.73 1.55 -25.41
N ASP A 83 -10.99 1.81 -25.75
CA ASP A 83 -11.59 3.13 -25.74
C ASP A 83 -12.27 3.33 -24.37
N GLU A 84 -11.87 4.35 -23.62
CA GLU A 84 -12.44 4.66 -22.30
C GLU A 84 -13.95 4.94 -22.36
N LYS A 85 -14.46 5.32 -23.54
CA LYS A 85 -15.89 5.54 -23.75
C LYS A 85 -16.70 4.26 -23.95
N ASP A 86 -16.05 3.12 -24.22
CA ASP A 86 -16.71 1.83 -24.34
C ASP A 86 -16.68 1.10 -22.99
N VAL A 87 -17.80 1.20 -22.26
CA VAL A 87 -17.94 0.63 -20.92
C VAL A 87 -17.67 -0.88 -20.90
N LYS A 88 -18.12 -1.62 -21.92
CA LYS A 88 -17.91 -3.07 -21.98
C LYS A 88 -16.44 -3.41 -22.21
N ALA A 89 -15.76 -2.65 -23.06
CA ALA A 89 -14.33 -2.84 -23.28
C ALA A 89 -13.50 -2.55 -22.04
N VAL A 90 -13.91 -1.55 -21.23
CA VAL A 90 -13.27 -1.24 -19.95
C VAL A 90 -13.52 -2.34 -18.92
N GLU A 91 -14.74 -2.85 -18.81
CA GLU A 91 -15.07 -3.98 -17.93
C GLU A 91 -14.24 -5.21 -18.27
N CYS A 92 -14.22 -5.64 -19.54
CA CYS A 92 -13.40 -6.77 -19.97
C CYS A 92 -11.90 -6.56 -19.72
N LEU A 93 -11.42 -5.32 -19.80
CA LEU A 93 -10.02 -5.00 -19.51
C LEU A 93 -9.70 -5.05 -18.01
N MET A 94 -10.66 -4.64 -17.16
CA MET A 94 -10.50 -4.68 -15.71
C MET A 94 -10.60 -6.10 -15.15
N ASP A 95 -11.36 -6.98 -15.81
CA ASP A 95 -11.42 -8.40 -15.49
C ASP A 95 -10.18 -9.17 -16.00
N TRP A 96 -9.42 -8.57 -16.93
CA TRP A 96 -8.21 -9.17 -17.46
C TRP A 96 -7.06 -9.06 -16.46
N MET A 97 -6.51 -10.22 -16.09
CA MET A 97 -5.28 -10.32 -15.31
C MET A 97 -4.14 -10.86 -16.18
N PRO A 98 -2.92 -10.33 -16.05
CA PRO A 98 -1.77 -10.85 -16.76
C PRO A 98 -1.50 -12.29 -16.35
N PRO A 99 -1.16 -13.18 -17.31
CA PRO A 99 -0.82 -14.57 -16.99
C PRO A 99 0.43 -14.57 -16.10
N SER A 100 0.34 -15.19 -14.91
CA SER A 100 1.41 -15.20 -13.91
C SER A 100 2.66 -15.90 -14.46
N ARG A 101 3.62 -15.12 -14.98
CA ARG A 101 4.95 -15.63 -15.35
C ARG A 101 5.94 -15.63 -14.19
N GLN A 102 5.64 -14.90 -13.13
CA GLN A 102 6.39 -14.91 -11.89
C GLN A 102 5.39 -15.00 -10.75
N PRO A 103 5.68 -15.75 -9.67
CA PRO A 103 4.96 -15.54 -8.42
C PRO A 103 5.06 -14.05 -8.14
N MET A 104 3.92 -13.38 -7.93
CA MET A 104 3.94 -11.98 -7.53
C MET A 104 4.95 -11.88 -6.38
N PRO A 105 5.88 -10.91 -6.38
CA PRO A 105 6.57 -10.62 -5.14
C PRO A 105 5.45 -10.38 -4.15
N GLU A 106 5.28 -11.30 -3.18
CA GLU A 106 4.48 -11.02 -1.99
C GLU A 106 4.91 -9.62 -1.59
N ALA A 107 3.97 -8.70 -1.46
CA ALA A 107 4.31 -7.36 -1.01
C ALA A 107 5.09 -7.56 0.29
N ARG A 108 6.42 -7.49 0.21
CA ARG A 108 7.33 -7.70 1.32
C ARG A 108 7.30 -6.40 2.08
N PHE A 109 6.15 -6.08 2.66
CA PHE A 109 6.13 -5.19 3.79
C PHE A 109 6.92 -5.93 4.86
N ASN A 110 8.18 -5.56 4.96
CA ASN A 110 9.01 -6.03 6.03
C ASN A 110 8.37 -5.48 7.30
N VAL A 111 7.78 -6.38 8.08
CA VAL A 111 7.10 -6.05 9.32
C VAL A 111 8.01 -5.20 10.21
N ASN A 112 9.31 -5.48 10.20
CA ASN A 112 10.29 -4.73 10.98
C ASN A 112 10.41 -3.28 10.51
N GLU A 113 10.43 -3.02 9.20
CA GLU A 113 10.47 -1.65 8.67
C GLU A 113 9.22 -0.85 9.04
N VAL A 114 8.04 -1.49 9.01
CA VAL A 114 6.78 -0.85 9.43
C VAL A 114 6.83 -0.53 10.92
N MET A 115 7.30 -1.46 11.75
CA MET A 115 7.44 -1.27 13.20
C MET A 115 8.42 -0.14 13.54
N GLU A 116 9.58 -0.09 12.88
CA GLU A 116 10.57 0.97 13.06
C GLU A 116 10.05 2.34 12.61
N ALA A 117 9.35 2.40 11.47
CA ALA A 117 8.74 3.64 10.99
C ALA A 117 7.71 4.19 12.00
N VAL A 118 6.84 3.33 12.52
CA VAL A 118 5.84 3.72 13.52
C VAL A 118 6.50 4.17 14.82
N LYS A 119 7.54 3.46 15.30
CA LYS A 119 8.32 3.86 16.50
C LYS A 119 8.96 5.24 16.31
N LYS A 120 9.50 5.54 15.13
CA LYS A 120 10.16 6.82 14.84
C LYS A 120 9.18 7.99 14.76
N GLU A 121 7.97 7.75 14.27
CA GLU A 121 7.00 8.82 14.03
C GLU A 121 6.04 9.05 15.20
N ILE A 122 6.02 8.16 16.20
CA ILE A 122 5.02 8.16 17.30
C ILE A 122 4.89 9.50 18.03
N GLU A 123 5.99 10.24 18.19
CA GLU A 123 6.02 11.51 18.91
C GLU A 123 5.30 12.64 18.16
N GLY A 124 5.23 12.57 16.83
CA GLY A 124 4.65 13.58 15.96
C GLY A 124 3.24 13.25 15.45
N MET A 125 2.67 12.10 15.82
CA MET A 125 1.37 11.66 15.32
C MET A 125 0.21 12.37 16.01
N ASN A 126 -0.77 12.82 15.23
CA ASN A 126 -2.06 13.28 15.73
C ASN A 126 -2.98 12.11 16.14
N GLU A 127 -4.09 12.39 16.81
CA GLU A 127 -5.01 11.34 17.33
C GLU A 127 -5.52 10.39 16.24
N LEU A 128 -5.86 10.91 15.06
CA LEU A 128 -6.32 10.09 13.92
C LEU A 128 -5.21 9.21 13.35
N GLN A 129 -3.96 9.70 13.34
CA GLN A 129 -2.78 8.94 12.92
C GLN A 129 -2.46 7.84 13.95
N LEU A 130 -2.52 8.15 15.24
CA LEU A 130 -2.33 7.17 16.33
C LEU A 130 -3.37 6.04 16.26
N GLU A 131 -4.64 6.36 16.01
CA GLU A 131 -5.70 5.34 15.84
C GLU A 131 -5.43 4.44 14.63
N ARG A 132 -5.04 5.02 13.48
CA ARG A 132 -4.72 4.25 12.27
C ARG A 132 -3.47 3.38 12.46
N ALA A 133 -2.44 3.91 13.11
CA ALA A 133 -1.23 3.17 13.44
C ALA A 133 -1.55 1.98 14.36
N LEU A 134 -2.36 2.21 15.40
CA LEU A 134 -2.83 1.17 16.31
C LEU A 134 -3.58 0.05 15.56
N GLN A 135 -4.55 0.41 14.71
CA GLN A 135 -5.31 -0.56 13.92
C GLN A 135 -4.40 -1.38 12.99
N THR A 136 -3.40 -0.73 12.40
CA THR A 136 -2.42 -1.39 11.52
C THR A 136 -1.57 -2.39 12.29
N VAL A 137 -0.99 -1.98 13.42
CA VAL A 137 -0.13 -2.83 14.27
C VAL A 137 -0.93 -4.01 14.85
N VAL A 138 -2.17 -3.79 15.28
CA VAL A 138 -3.07 -4.86 15.74
C VAL A 138 -3.40 -5.84 14.61
N GLY A 139 -3.65 -5.33 13.40
CA GLY A 139 -3.86 -6.15 12.21
C GLY A 139 -2.66 -7.06 11.91
N LEU A 140 -1.44 -6.51 11.96
CA LEU A 140 -0.19 -7.25 11.76
C LEU A 140 0.03 -8.31 12.85
N LYS A 141 -0.19 -7.98 14.12
CA LYS A 141 -0.14 -8.94 15.23
C LYS A 141 -1.08 -10.12 14.98
N ASN A 142 -2.33 -9.85 14.62
CA ASN A 142 -3.33 -10.90 14.38
C ASN A 142 -2.94 -11.80 13.21
N ALA A 143 -2.32 -11.25 12.16
CA ALA A 143 -1.77 -12.03 11.05
C ALA A 143 -0.59 -12.91 11.51
N SER A 144 0.33 -12.37 12.29
CA SER A 144 1.45 -13.11 12.89
C SER A 144 0.97 -14.30 13.75
N GLN A 145 -0.04 -14.09 14.60
CA GLN A 145 -0.63 -15.14 15.42
C GLN A 145 -1.28 -16.26 14.60
N LYS A 146 -1.90 -15.94 13.45
CA LYS A 146 -2.40 -16.96 12.53
C LYS A 146 -1.26 -17.80 11.95
N ASN A 147 -0.14 -17.17 11.59
CA ASN A 147 1.04 -17.86 11.07
C ASN A 147 1.67 -18.77 12.14
N GLN A 148 1.79 -18.31 13.39
CA GLN A 148 2.25 -19.14 14.50
C GLN A 148 1.36 -20.39 14.69
N ARG A 149 0.03 -20.25 14.62
CA ARG A 149 -0.90 -21.40 14.71
C ARG A 149 -0.68 -22.41 13.59
N GLN A 150 -0.45 -21.92 12.36
CA GLN A 150 -0.15 -22.79 11.22
C GLN A 150 1.18 -23.53 11.38
N ILE A 151 2.23 -22.83 11.84
CA ILE A 151 3.54 -23.44 12.10
C ILE A 151 3.44 -24.47 13.23
N LYS A 152 2.72 -24.15 14.30
CA LYS A 152 2.49 -25.08 15.41
C LYS A 152 1.74 -26.33 14.95
N ALA A 153 0.68 -26.18 14.16
CA ALA A 153 -0.04 -27.31 13.59
C ALA A 153 0.88 -28.19 12.70
N ARG A 154 1.74 -27.58 11.89
CA ARG A 154 2.73 -28.30 11.07
C ARG A 154 3.78 -29.04 11.91
N LEU A 155 4.19 -28.48 13.04
CA LEU A 155 5.12 -29.13 13.98
C LEU A 155 4.48 -30.31 14.72
N GLU A 156 3.17 -30.30 14.96
CA GLU A 156 2.44 -31.36 15.66
C GLU A 156 2.13 -32.57 14.76
N HIS A 157 1.98 -32.37 13.45
CA HIS A 157 1.81 -33.46 12.49
C HIS A 157 3.12 -34.21 12.23
N LYS A 158 3.29 -35.36 12.89
CA LYS A 158 4.50 -36.22 12.84
C LYS A 158 4.85 -36.76 11.45
N ASP A 159 3.88 -36.86 10.53
CA ASP A 159 4.05 -37.63 9.28
C ASP A 159 4.61 -36.81 8.10
N ASN A 160 4.77 -35.48 8.24
CA ASN A 160 5.04 -34.60 7.09
C ASN A 160 6.31 -33.75 7.17
N CYS A 161 7.14 -33.89 8.19
CA CYS A 161 8.27 -32.98 8.41
C CYS A 161 9.60 -33.73 8.46
N SER A 162 10.49 -33.43 7.52
CA SER A 162 11.87 -33.88 7.61
C SER A 162 12.55 -33.26 8.85
N PRO A 163 13.64 -33.85 9.38
CA PRO A 163 14.37 -33.28 10.51
C PRO A 163 14.82 -31.82 10.26
N GLU A 164 15.23 -31.52 9.03
CA GLU A 164 15.65 -30.18 8.60
C GLU A 164 14.48 -29.19 8.57
N GLU A 165 13.31 -29.62 8.07
CA GLU A 165 12.11 -28.79 8.01
C GLU A 165 11.57 -28.48 9.41
N ARG A 166 11.70 -29.44 10.34
CA ARG A 166 11.33 -29.25 11.74
C ARG A 166 12.20 -28.19 12.42
N THR A 167 13.51 -28.21 12.21
CA THR A 167 14.42 -27.17 12.73
C THR A 167 14.06 -25.80 12.16
N ARG A 168 13.84 -25.72 10.84
CA ARG A 168 13.42 -24.46 10.20
C ARG A 168 12.11 -23.91 10.76
N LEU A 169 11.11 -24.77 10.99
CA LEU A 169 9.84 -24.36 11.58
C LEU A 169 9.99 -23.93 13.05
N GLN A 170 10.93 -24.50 13.80
CA GLN A 170 11.27 -24.05 15.15
C GLN A 170 11.93 -22.67 15.14
N ASP A 171 12.87 -22.43 14.24
CA ASP A 171 13.50 -21.11 14.07
C ASP A 171 12.48 -20.05 13.67
N MET A 172 11.60 -20.37 12.70
CA MET A 172 10.50 -19.48 12.31
C MET A 172 9.52 -19.21 13.46
N LYS A 173 9.30 -20.19 14.34
CA LYS A 173 8.45 -20.02 15.53
C LYS A 173 9.08 -19.02 16.51
N LEU A 174 10.37 -19.16 16.80
CA LEU A 174 11.11 -18.25 17.68
C LEU A 174 11.09 -16.81 17.15
N ASP A 175 11.39 -16.62 15.86
CA ASP A 175 11.34 -15.30 15.21
C ASP A 175 9.94 -14.65 15.29
N LEU A 176 8.87 -15.43 15.13
CA LEU A 176 7.51 -14.91 15.30
C LEU A 176 7.15 -14.59 16.75
N GLU A 177 7.70 -15.31 17.73
CA GLU A 177 7.53 -15.02 19.16
C GLU A 177 8.23 -13.72 19.56
N GLU A 178 9.46 -13.50 19.07
CA GLU A 178 10.19 -12.23 19.26
C GLU A 178 9.43 -11.05 18.65
N LYS A 179 8.92 -11.21 17.42
CA LYS A 179 8.08 -10.19 16.77
C LYS A 179 6.79 -9.90 17.53
N GLU A 180 6.19 -10.90 18.15
CA GLU A 180 4.99 -10.72 18.97
C GLU A 180 5.26 -9.87 20.22
N ALA A 181 6.40 -10.06 20.88
CA ALA A 181 6.81 -9.20 21.99
C ALA A 181 6.98 -7.74 21.52
N ALA A 182 7.62 -7.52 20.36
CA ALA A 182 7.79 -6.20 19.78
C ALA A 182 6.44 -5.53 19.41
N PHE A 183 5.47 -6.30 18.91
CA PHE A 183 4.12 -5.80 18.65
C PHE A 183 3.42 -5.34 19.93
N LEU A 184 3.54 -6.09 21.03
CA LEU A 184 2.91 -5.75 22.29
C LEU A 184 3.48 -4.47 22.91
N GLU A 185 4.81 -4.31 22.85
CA GLU A 185 5.50 -3.09 23.27
C GLU A 185 4.97 -1.87 22.50
N LEU A 186 4.95 -1.95 21.16
CA LEU A 186 4.52 -0.82 20.34
C LEU A 186 3.03 -0.48 20.53
N ILE A 187 2.18 -1.48 20.75
CA ILE A 187 0.76 -1.25 21.05
C ILE A 187 0.62 -0.48 22.37
N ALA A 188 1.40 -0.84 23.40
CA ALA A 188 1.38 -0.15 24.68
C ALA A 188 1.82 1.31 24.52
N ASP A 189 2.89 1.56 23.77
CA ASP A 189 3.40 2.91 23.50
C ASP A 189 2.35 3.77 22.77
N LEU A 190 1.71 3.22 21.73
CA LEU A 190 0.67 3.91 20.97
C LEU A 190 -0.56 4.22 21.83
N GLN A 191 -0.97 3.29 22.71
CA GLN A 191 -2.08 3.51 23.64
C GLN A 191 -1.76 4.59 24.68
N GLN A 192 -0.55 4.57 25.23
CA GLN A 192 -0.08 5.57 26.18
C GLN A 192 -0.06 6.95 25.54
N LYS A 193 0.49 7.06 24.33
CA LYS A 193 0.56 8.33 23.59
C LYS A 193 -0.82 8.85 23.22
N LYS A 194 -1.73 7.99 22.76
CA LYS A 194 -3.12 8.36 22.50
C LYS A 194 -3.82 8.89 23.75
N GLY A 195 -3.62 8.24 24.90
CA GLY A 195 -4.17 8.70 26.17
C GLY A 195 -3.62 10.06 26.63
N ALA A 196 -2.36 10.36 26.35
CA ALA A 196 -1.76 11.66 26.62
C ALA A 196 -2.36 12.76 25.72
N GLU A 197 -2.52 12.50 24.43
CA GLU A 197 -3.04 13.47 23.47
C GLU A 197 -4.53 13.76 23.68
N GLN A 198 -5.33 12.76 24.08
CA GLN A 198 -6.73 12.95 24.45
C GLN A 198 -6.88 13.81 25.71
N LYS A 199 -5.99 13.64 26.69
CA LYS A 199 -5.96 14.50 27.89
C LYS A 199 -5.55 15.93 27.55
N ALA A 200 -4.54 16.13 26.69
CA ALA A 200 -4.12 17.44 26.24
C ALA A 200 -5.24 18.18 25.48
N SER A 201 -5.96 17.47 24.62
CA SER A 201 -7.08 18.01 23.85
C SER A 201 -8.30 18.31 24.73
N GLY A 202 -8.56 17.47 25.73
CA GLY A 202 -9.64 17.68 26.71
C GLY A 202 -9.39 18.84 27.68
N TRP A 203 -8.13 19.10 28.04
CA TRP A 203 -7.74 20.25 28.87
C TRP A 203 -7.95 21.60 28.16
N LEU A 204 -7.73 21.66 26.84
CA LEU A 204 -7.92 22.87 26.05
C LEU A 204 -9.40 23.27 25.90
N LEU A 205 -10.35 22.34 26.05
CA LEU A 205 -11.79 22.61 25.99
C LEU A 205 -12.42 22.90 27.37
N GLY A 206 -11.67 22.74 28.46
CA GLY A 206 -12.20 22.82 29.83
C GLY A 206 -12.03 24.16 30.56
N HIS A 207 -11.33 25.14 29.97
CA HIS A 207 -10.91 26.35 30.70
C HIS A 207 -11.75 27.62 30.43
N ASP A 208 -12.82 27.55 29.63
CA ASP A 208 -13.58 28.74 29.17
C ASP A 208 -14.99 28.93 29.78
N THR A 209 -15.35 28.26 30.89
CA THR A 209 -16.73 28.34 31.43
C THR A 209 -16.91 29.14 32.72
N HIS A 210 -15.89 29.81 33.27
CA HIS A 210 -16.02 30.47 34.59
C HIS A 210 -15.83 32.00 34.65
N LEU A 211 -15.74 32.72 33.54
CA LEU A 211 -15.47 34.16 33.54
C LEU A 211 -16.52 35.02 32.83
N ASN A 212 -17.83 34.81 33.07
CA ASN A 212 -18.81 35.85 32.70
C ASN A 212 -20.13 35.87 33.48
N ARG A 213 -20.08 35.92 34.82
CA ARG A 213 -21.23 36.33 35.64
C ARG A 213 -20.80 37.18 36.82
N ARG A 214 -20.59 38.47 36.59
CA ARG A 214 -20.76 39.56 37.57
C ARG A 214 -20.45 40.89 36.90
N LEU A 215 -21.48 41.57 36.41
CA LEU A 215 -21.61 43.03 36.37
C LEU A 215 -22.91 43.40 35.64
N CYS A 216 -24.01 43.43 36.39
CA CYS A 216 -25.09 44.37 36.14
C CYS A 216 -25.30 45.11 37.46
N ILE A 217 -24.93 46.40 37.45
CA ILE A 217 -25.36 47.41 38.42
C ILE A 217 -26.72 47.90 37.96
#